data_AF-A0A2I0J230-F1
#
_entry.id   AF-A0A2I0J230-F1
#
_cell.length_a   1.000
_cell.length_b   1.000
_cell.length_c   1.000
_cell.angle_alpha   90.00
_cell.angle_beta   90.00
_cell.angle_gamma   90.00
#
_symmetry.space_group_name_H-M   'P 1'
#
loop_
_entity.id
_entity.type
_entity.pdbx_description
1 polymer ?
#
loop_
_entity_poly.entity_id
_entity_poly.type
_entity_poly.pdbx_seq_one_letter_code
_entity_poly.pdbx_strand_id
1 'polypeptide(L)'
;MRDSVNDRTDEYGGSLENRCRFALEVVEAVANEIGPDRVGIRLSPFADYMETGESNPEALGLYLANALNKYGILYLHVIEPRMIKAWDKYVTPHSLLPMRKAFKGTFIAAGGYQKDDGNEAVAENYTDLVAYGRLFLANPDLPKRFELDAPLNKYNRDTFYIPDPVVGYTDYPFLDDSA
;
A
#
# COMPACT_ATOMS: atom_id res chain seq x y z
N MET A 1 -3.92 15.98 3.17
CA MET A 1 -4.31 15.00 4.19
C MET A 1 -3.58 15.19 5.50
N ARG A 2 -2.26 15.06 5.58
CA ARG A 2 -1.50 15.09 6.85
C ARG A 2 -1.59 16.42 7.61
N ASP A 3 -1.80 16.38 8.93
CA ASP A 3 -1.83 17.59 9.77
C ASP A 3 -0.45 18.22 10.05
N SER A 4 0.64 17.46 9.90
CA SER A 4 2.00 18.00 9.95
C SER A 4 2.38 18.85 8.72
N VAL A 5 1.64 18.71 7.62
CA VAL A 5 1.91 19.39 6.33
C VAL A 5 0.80 20.38 5.97
N ASN A 6 -0.45 20.00 6.21
CA ASN A 6 -1.60 20.84 5.86
C ASN A 6 -1.87 21.86 6.96
N ASP A 7 -1.43 23.08 6.72
CA ASP A 7 -1.60 24.27 7.55
C ASP A 7 -2.72 25.21 7.03
N ARG A 8 -3.55 24.72 6.11
CA ARG A 8 -4.60 25.54 5.47
C ARG A 8 -5.70 25.88 6.46
N THR A 9 -6.31 27.05 6.25
CA THR A 9 -7.43 27.57 7.04
C THR A 9 -8.74 27.63 6.24
N ASP A 10 -8.74 27.14 5.01
CA ASP A 10 -9.93 27.06 4.15
C ASP A 10 -10.61 25.69 4.24
N GLU A 11 -11.53 25.39 3.32
CA GLU A 11 -12.30 24.15 3.30
C GLU A 11 -11.46 22.88 3.04
N TYR A 12 -10.17 23.01 2.75
CA TYR A 12 -9.24 21.90 2.56
C TYR A 12 -8.27 21.69 3.74
N GLY A 13 -8.41 22.46 4.83
CA GLY A 13 -7.57 22.36 6.03
C GLY A 13 -8.32 22.33 7.36
N GLY A 14 -7.57 22.13 8.44
CA GLY A 14 -8.10 22.02 9.80
C GLY A 14 -8.72 20.65 10.10
N SER A 15 -10.03 20.52 9.89
CA SER A 15 -10.77 19.30 10.26
C SER A 15 -10.31 18.08 9.45
N LEU A 16 -10.54 16.88 9.99
CA LEU A 16 -10.22 15.64 9.29
C LEU A 16 -10.97 15.52 7.95
N GLU A 17 -12.23 15.94 7.92
CA GLU A 17 -13.04 16.02 6.70
C GLU A 17 -12.37 16.92 5.65
N ASN A 18 -12.05 18.15 6.02
CA ASN A 18 -11.44 19.12 5.11
C ASN A 18 -10.10 18.64 4.58
N ARG A 19 -9.24 18.09 5.45
CA ARG A 19 -7.93 17.57 5.05
C ARG A 19 -8.01 16.39 4.07
N CYS A 20 -9.12 15.65 4.10
CA CYS A 20 -9.39 14.53 3.19
C CYS A 20 -10.15 14.94 1.92
N ARG A 21 -10.80 16.11 1.92
CA ARG A 21 -11.64 16.61 0.81
C ARG A 21 -10.98 16.48 -0.55
N PHE A 22 -9.76 17.01 -0.70
CA PHE A 22 -9.00 16.94 -1.95
C PHE A 22 -8.82 15.50 -2.46
N ALA A 23 -8.46 14.56 -1.58
CA ALA A 23 -8.25 13.16 -1.98
C ALA A 23 -9.56 12.51 -2.43
N LEU A 24 -10.67 12.82 -1.75
CA LEU A 24 -11.99 12.28 -2.07
C LEU A 24 -12.56 12.87 -3.37
N GLU A 25 -12.36 14.16 -3.63
CA GLU A 25 -12.74 14.80 -4.89
C GLU A 25 -11.96 14.25 -6.08
N VAL A 26 -10.67 13.96 -5.90
CA VAL A 26 -9.87 13.29 -6.94
C VAL A 26 -10.41 11.87 -7.22
N VAL A 27 -10.75 11.11 -6.18
CA VAL A 27 -11.37 9.79 -6.34
C VAL A 27 -12.70 9.89 -7.08
N GLU A 28 -13.55 10.85 -6.73
CA GLU A 28 -14.83 11.09 -7.39
C GLU A 28 -14.65 11.46 -8.86
N ALA A 29 -13.75 12.40 -9.16
CA ALA A 29 -13.48 12.83 -10.52
C ALA A 29 -12.98 11.67 -11.41
N VAL A 30 -12.04 10.86 -10.90
CA VAL A 30 -11.53 9.70 -11.64
C VAL A 30 -12.60 8.62 -11.79
N ALA A 31 -13.37 8.32 -10.73
CA ALA A 31 -14.46 7.35 -10.78
C ALA A 31 -15.56 7.76 -11.76
N ASN A 32 -15.86 9.06 -11.88
CA ASN A 32 -16.82 9.57 -12.85
C ASN A 32 -16.32 9.42 -14.30
N GLU A 33 -15.02 9.58 -14.54
CA GLU A 33 -14.42 9.46 -15.87
C GLU A 33 -14.29 8.01 -16.33
N ILE A 34 -13.74 7.14 -15.47
CA ILE A 34 -13.40 5.77 -15.86
C ILE A 34 -14.27 4.71 -15.20
N GLY A 35 -15.30 5.07 -14.46
CA GLY A 35 -16.11 4.10 -13.72
C GLY A 35 -15.40 3.62 -12.44
N PRO A 36 -16.12 3.51 -11.30
CA PRO A 36 -15.52 3.22 -10.01
C PRO A 36 -14.92 1.81 -9.91
N ASP A 37 -15.43 0.86 -10.69
CA ASP A 37 -14.94 -0.52 -10.79
C ASP A 37 -13.55 -0.65 -11.42
N ARG A 38 -12.99 0.46 -11.94
CA ARG A 38 -11.61 0.54 -12.46
C ARG A 38 -10.70 1.44 -11.61
N VAL A 39 -11.18 1.89 -10.45
CA VAL A 39 -10.45 2.83 -9.58
C VAL A 39 -9.99 2.14 -8.30
N GLY A 40 -8.75 2.37 -7.91
CA GLY A 40 -8.30 2.13 -6.55
C GLY A 40 -7.46 3.28 -6.03
N ILE A 41 -7.37 3.39 -4.70
CA ILE A 41 -6.56 4.42 -4.03
C ILE A 41 -5.53 3.75 -3.13
N ARG A 42 -4.32 4.33 -3.09
CA ARG A 42 -3.25 3.89 -2.20
C ARG A 42 -3.03 4.87 -1.05
N LEU A 43 -3.04 4.37 0.17
CA LEU A 43 -2.85 5.16 1.39
C LEU A 43 -1.68 4.61 2.22
N SER A 44 -1.04 5.47 3.00
CA SER A 44 0.03 5.09 3.93
C SER A 44 -0.14 5.71 5.31
N PRO A 45 -1.32 5.60 5.99
CA PRO A 45 -1.70 6.48 7.10
C PRO A 45 -0.70 6.54 8.26
N PHE A 46 0.15 5.55 8.43
CA PHE A 46 1.13 5.49 9.52
C PHE A 46 2.53 5.95 9.12
N ALA A 47 2.81 6.15 7.83
CA ALA A 47 4.11 6.55 7.35
C ALA A 47 4.42 8.03 7.62
N ASP A 48 5.68 8.31 7.99
CA ASP A 48 6.24 9.66 8.19
C ASP A 48 7.19 10.08 7.05
N TYR A 49 7.24 9.28 5.97
CA TYR A 49 8.13 9.48 4.84
C TYR A 49 8.04 10.89 4.26
N MET A 50 9.19 11.49 3.94
CA MET A 50 9.28 12.87 3.43
C MET A 50 8.62 13.91 4.36
N GLU A 51 8.78 13.72 5.68
CA GLU A 51 8.30 14.65 6.71
C GLU A 51 6.77 14.82 6.73
N THR A 52 6.03 13.79 6.31
CA THR A 52 4.55 13.84 6.21
C THR A 52 3.85 13.03 7.32
N GLY A 53 4.18 13.29 8.59
CA GLY A 53 3.55 12.61 9.74
C GLY A 53 2.07 12.94 9.94
N GLU A 54 1.36 12.18 10.78
CA GLU A 54 0.00 12.48 11.22
C GLU A 54 -0.10 12.29 12.74
N SER A 55 -0.71 13.23 13.46
CA SER A 55 -0.87 13.11 14.91
C SER A 55 -1.81 11.97 15.32
N ASN A 56 -2.82 11.66 14.50
CA ASN A 56 -3.74 10.55 14.70
C ASN A 56 -3.94 9.72 13.41
N PRO A 57 -2.98 8.86 13.06
CA PRO A 57 -3.00 8.08 11.81
C PRO A 57 -4.16 7.07 11.74
N GLU A 58 -4.59 6.56 12.90
CA GLU A 58 -5.73 5.63 13.00
C GLU A 58 -7.05 6.33 12.64
N ALA A 59 -7.30 7.52 13.19
CA ALA A 59 -8.49 8.30 12.84
C ALA A 59 -8.51 8.67 11.35
N LEU A 60 -7.36 9.08 10.79
CA LEU A 60 -7.22 9.39 9.38
C LEU A 60 -7.52 8.18 8.49
N GLY A 61 -6.89 7.04 8.77
CA GLY A 61 -7.10 5.81 8.02
C GLY A 61 -8.56 5.34 8.09
N LEU A 62 -9.16 5.34 9.29
CA LEU A 62 -10.54 4.92 9.49
C LEU A 62 -11.55 5.85 8.80
N TYR A 63 -11.32 7.17 8.84
CA TYR A 63 -12.17 8.14 8.16
C TYR A 63 -12.17 7.89 6.64
N LEU A 64 -11.00 7.79 6.02
CA LEU A 64 -10.89 7.54 4.58
C LEU A 64 -11.49 6.18 4.19
N ALA A 65 -11.22 5.11 4.95
CA ALA A 65 -11.79 3.80 4.68
C ALA A 65 -13.34 3.80 4.68
N ASN A 66 -13.96 4.57 5.60
CA ASN A 66 -15.42 4.74 5.61
C ASN A 66 -15.91 5.61 4.45
N ALA A 67 -15.28 6.77 4.24
CA ALA A 67 -15.70 7.73 3.22
C ALA A 67 -15.60 7.17 1.80
N LEU A 68 -14.58 6.35 1.53
CA LEU A 68 -14.34 5.75 0.21
C LEU A 68 -15.46 4.79 -0.23
N ASN A 69 -16.21 4.21 0.72
CA ASN A 69 -17.35 3.33 0.39
C ASN A 69 -18.44 4.05 -0.42
N LYS A 70 -18.59 5.38 -0.26
CA LYS A 70 -19.58 6.17 -1.00
C LYS A 70 -19.33 6.12 -2.52
N TYR A 71 -18.08 6.00 -2.93
CA TYR A 71 -17.68 6.05 -4.35
C TYR A 71 -17.68 4.67 -5.01
N GLY A 72 -17.83 3.58 -4.24
CA GLY A 72 -17.87 2.22 -4.78
C GLY A 72 -16.60 1.79 -5.50
N ILE A 73 -15.44 2.36 -5.16
CA ILE A 73 -14.16 2.05 -5.83
C ILE A 73 -13.76 0.58 -5.67
N LEU A 74 -13.05 0.04 -6.65
CA LEU A 74 -12.64 -1.36 -6.73
C LEU A 74 -11.81 -1.81 -5.52
N TYR A 75 -10.77 -1.04 -5.16
CA TYR A 75 -9.88 -1.43 -4.07
C TYR A 75 -9.29 -0.28 -3.26
N LEU A 76 -8.97 -0.60 -2.01
CA LEU A 76 -8.16 0.23 -1.11
C LEU A 76 -6.84 -0.49 -0.83
N HIS A 77 -5.73 0.13 -1.26
CA HIS A 77 -4.37 -0.38 -1.08
C HIS A 77 -3.68 0.38 0.05
N VAL A 78 -3.28 -0.29 1.12
CA VAL A 78 -2.74 0.37 2.32
C VAL A 78 -1.35 -0.16 2.68
N ILE A 79 -0.44 0.77 2.96
CA ILE A 79 0.88 0.45 3.49
C ILE A 79 0.78 0.13 4.98
N GLU A 80 1.36 -0.99 5.38
CA GLU A 80 1.45 -1.48 6.74
C GLU A 80 2.14 -0.50 7.70
N PRO A 81 1.70 -0.37 8.96
CA PRO A 81 2.31 0.53 9.94
C PRO A 81 3.76 0.19 10.26
N ARG A 82 4.15 -1.08 10.11
CA ARG A 82 5.56 -1.50 10.25
C ARG A 82 6.50 -0.84 9.25
N MET A 83 5.98 -0.20 8.21
CA MET A 83 6.72 0.59 7.23
C MET A 83 6.61 2.11 7.52
N ILE A 84 6.55 2.51 8.80
CA ILE A 84 6.44 3.92 9.22
C ILE A 84 7.54 4.78 8.58
N LYS A 85 8.79 4.34 8.69
CA LYS A 85 9.90 4.88 7.93
C LYS A 85 10.11 4.00 6.70
N ALA A 86 10.44 4.63 5.58
CA ALA A 86 10.73 3.89 4.37
C ALA A 86 11.84 2.86 4.61
N TRP A 87 11.76 1.75 3.87
CA TRP A 87 12.79 0.71 3.75
C TRP A 87 12.88 -0.33 4.88
N ASP A 88 12.54 0.04 6.10
CA ASP A 88 12.72 -0.81 7.28
C ASP A 88 11.39 -1.29 7.89
N LYS A 89 11.45 -2.45 8.57
CA LYS A 89 10.34 -2.97 9.37
C LYS A 89 10.51 -2.53 10.81
N TYR A 90 9.47 -1.98 11.40
CA TYR A 90 9.43 -1.62 12.81
C TYR A 90 8.38 -2.42 13.56
N VAL A 91 8.65 -2.72 14.82
CA VAL A 91 7.63 -3.22 15.75
C VAL A 91 6.71 -2.06 16.09
N THR A 92 5.41 -2.28 15.97
CA THR A 92 4.39 -1.24 16.15
C THR A 92 3.11 -1.86 16.71
N PRO A 93 2.39 -1.16 17.61
CA PRO A 93 1.09 -1.61 18.09
C PRO A 93 -0.05 -1.34 17.11
N HIS A 94 0.20 -0.57 16.04
CA HIS A 94 -0.81 -0.17 15.08
C HIS A 94 -1.17 -1.31 14.11
N SER A 95 -2.39 -1.28 13.60
CA SER A 95 -2.95 -2.31 12.73
C SER A 95 -3.81 -1.71 11.62
N LEU A 96 -3.83 -2.36 10.44
CA LEU A 96 -4.76 -1.99 9.36
C LEU A 96 -6.15 -2.62 9.55
N LEU A 97 -6.33 -3.53 10.50
CA LEU A 97 -7.59 -4.27 10.69
C LEU A 97 -8.83 -3.36 10.86
N PRO A 98 -8.78 -2.22 11.57
CA PRO A 98 -9.89 -1.28 11.62
C PRO A 98 -10.28 -0.73 10.24
N MET A 99 -9.29 -0.43 9.39
CA MET A 99 -9.53 0.02 8.01
C MET A 99 -10.12 -1.10 7.16
N ARG A 100 -9.58 -2.33 7.26
CA ARG A 100 -10.11 -3.51 6.56
C ARG A 100 -11.59 -3.75 6.87
N LYS A 101 -11.98 -3.62 8.15
CA LYS A 101 -13.38 -3.81 8.61
C LYS A 101 -14.31 -2.69 8.13
N ALA A 102 -13.80 -1.47 8.02
CA ALA A 102 -14.56 -0.30 7.60
C ALA A 102 -14.81 -0.28 6.07
N PHE A 103 -13.79 -0.58 5.27
CA PHE A 103 -13.90 -0.59 3.82
C PHE A 103 -14.64 -1.85 3.31
N LYS A 104 -15.55 -1.69 2.35
CA LYS A 104 -16.44 -2.76 1.88
C LYS A 104 -15.99 -3.41 0.56
N GLY A 105 -15.06 -2.79 -0.16
CA GLY A 105 -14.46 -3.36 -1.36
C GLY A 105 -13.23 -4.22 -1.06
N THR A 106 -12.45 -4.52 -2.10
CA THR A 106 -11.20 -5.30 -1.98
C THR A 106 -10.13 -4.50 -1.24
N PHE A 107 -9.54 -5.10 -0.21
CA PHE A 107 -8.46 -4.51 0.57
C PHE A 107 -7.12 -5.16 0.21
N ILE A 108 -6.12 -4.33 -0.07
CA ILE A 108 -4.76 -4.76 -0.43
C ILE A 108 -3.79 -4.25 0.62
N ALA A 109 -3.15 -5.15 1.37
CA ALA A 109 -2.10 -4.80 2.31
C ALA A 109 -0.73 -4.89 1.62
N ALA A 110 0.17 -3.97 1.96
CA ALA A 110 1.52 -3.96 1.42
C ALA A 110 2.52 -3.47 2.46
N GLY A 111 3.74 -4.00 2.42
CA GLY A 111 4.81 -3.51 3.29
C GLY A 111 5.45 -4.62 4.10
N GLY A 112 6.61 -5.06 3.62
CA GLY A 112 7.43 -6.00 4.36
C GLY A 112 6.97 -7.46 4.32
N TYR A 113 5.84 -7.79 3.71
CA TYR A 113 5.40 -9.17 3.59
C TYR A 113 6.46 -10.10 2.93
N GLN A 114 6.49 -11.33 3.44
CA GLN A 114 7.06 -12.55 2.90
C GLN A 114 5.90 -13.50 2.50
N LYS A 115 6.21 -14.73 2.09
CA LYS A 115 5.18 -15.72 1.75
C LYS A 115 4.29 -16.03 2.97
N ASP A 116 4.90 -16.41 4.09
CA ASP A 116 4.18 -16.95 5.24
C ASP A 116 3.27 -15.91 5.91
N ASP A 117 3.80 -14.72 6.22
CA ASP A 117 2.97 -13.64 6.83
C ASP A 117 1.94 -13.07 5.84
N GLY A 118 2.16 -13.24 4.53
CA GLY A 118 1.17 -12.92 3.50
C GLY A 118 0.01 -13.94 3.49
N ASN A 119 0.34 -15.24 3.54
CA ASN A 119 -0.64 -16.32 3.63
C ASN A 119 -1.48 -16.20 4.90
N GLU A 120 -0.84 -15.93 6.05
CA GLU A 120 -1.51 -15.73 7.33
C GLU A 120 -2.49 -14.54 7.26
N ALA A 121 -2.05 -13.39 6.72
CA ALA A 121 -2.90 -12.21 6.61
C ALA A 121 -4.16 -12.44 5.74
N VAL A 122 -4.06 -13.24 4.68
CA VAL A 122 -5.24 -13.61 3.87
C VAL A 122 -6.12 -14.62 4.61
N ALA A 123 -5.52 -15.66 5.21
CA ALA A 123 -6.25 -16.70 5.92
C ALA A 123 -7.05 -16.15 7.12
N GLU A 124 -6.52 -15.15 7.80
CA GLU A 124 -7.17 -14.47 8.93
C GLU A 124 -8.16 -13.38 8.53
N ASN A 125 -8.42 -13.20 7.23
CA ASN A 125 -9.28 -12.14 6.68
C ASN A 125 -8.82 -10.72 7.09
N TYR A 126 -7.51 -10.55 7.31
CA TYR A 126 -6.88 -9.26 7.58
C TYR A 126 -6.76 -8.43 6.29
N THR A 127 -6.60 -9.10 5.14
CA THR A 127 -6.59 -8.49 3.80
C THR A 127 -7.14 -9.46 2.77
N ASP A 128 -7.63 -8.95 1.63
CA ASP A 128 -8.05 -9.81 0.52
C ASP A 128 -6.86 -10.14 -0.40
N LEU A 129 -5.94 -9.19 -0.55
CA LEU A 129 -4.72 -9.31 -1.37
C LEU A 129 -3.49 -8.78 -0.64
N VAL A 130 -2.31 -9.30 -1.00
CA VAL A 130 -1.01 -8.81 -0.51
C VAL A 130 -0.17 -8.35 -1.70
N ALA A 131 0.36 -7.13 -1.63
CA ALA A 131 1.25 -6.59 -2.66
C ALA A 131 2.73 -6.66 -2.24
N TYR A 132 3.57 -7.13 -3.16
CA TYR A 132 5.01 -7.30 -2.98
C TYR A 132 5.77 -6.35 -3.92
N GLY A 133 6.69 -5.55 -3.37
CA GLY A 133 7.54 -4.63 -4.14
C GLY A 133 8.93 -5.19 -4.39
N ARG A 134 9.81 -5.09 -3.38
CA ARG A 134 11.22 -5.51 -3.45
C ARG A 134 11.42 -6.95 -3.92
N LEU A 135 10.58 -7.89 -3.45
CA LEU A 135 10.66 -9.27 -3.88
C LEU A 135 10.31 -9.41 -5.37
N PHE A 136 9.28 -8.71 -5.83
CA PHE A 136 8.83 -8.78 -7.22
C PHE A 136 9.87 -8.17 -8.17
N LEU A 137 10.54 -7.09 -7.76
CA LEU A 137 11.63 -6.50 -8.54
C LEU A 137 12.73 -7.52 -8.87
N ALA A 138 13.13 -8.33 -7.88
CA ALA A 138 14.19 -9.31 -8.07
C ALA A 138 13.70 -10.68 -8.58
N ASN A 139 12.40 -10.94 -8.55
CA ASN A 139 11.80 -12.24 -8.86
C ASN A 139 10.65 -12.01 -9.85
N PRO A 140 10.92 -11.99 -11.16
CA PRO A 140 9.88 -11.71 -12.17
C PRO A 140 8.74 -12.74 -12.15
N ASP A 141 9.03 -13.93 -11.63
CA ASP A 141 8.15 -15.07 -11.43
C ASP A 141 7.83 -15.33 -9.95
N LEU A 142 7.82 -14.28 -9.12
CA LEU A 142 7.55 -14.38 -7.67
C LEU A 142 6.33 -15.26 -7.31
N PRO A 143 5.16 -15.15 -7.99
CA PRO A 143 4.03 -16.01 -7.67
C PRO A 143 4.35 -17.51 -7.83
N LYS A 144 5.10 -17.89 -8.86
CA LYS A 144 5.50 -19.29 -9.10
C LYS A 144 6.49 -19.76 -8.05
N ARG A 145 7.45 -18.91 -7.67
CA ARG A 145 8.39 -19.20 -6.57
C ARG A 145 7.68 -19.42 -5.24
N PHE A 146 6.68 -18.59 -4.93
CA PHE A 146 5.85 -18.80 -3.75
C PHE A 146 5.05 -20.09 -3.84
N GLU A 147 4.43 -20.41 -4.97
CA GLU A 147 3.68 -21.65 -5.15
C GLU A 147 4.55 -22.90 -4.88
N LEU A 148 5.79 -22.91 -5.39
CA LEU A 148 6.71 -24.06 -5.30
C LEU A 148 7.62 -24.07 -4.07
N ASP A 149 7.54 -23.08 -3.19
CA ASP A 149 8.54 -22.86 -2.12
C ASP A 149 9.98 -22.77 -2.65
N ALA A 150 10.13 -22.19 -3.85
CA ALA A 150 11.42 -22.07 -4.51
C ALA A 150 12.28 -20.94 -3.90
N PRO A 151 13.62 -21.02 -3.99
CA PRO A 151 14.50 -19.95 -3.55
C PRO A 151 14.20 -18.61 -4.23
N LEU A 152 14.27 -17.52 -3.47
CA LEU A 152 14.09 -16.16 -3.98
C LEU A 152 15.44 -15.54 -4.33
N ASN A 153 15.49 -14.88 -5.48
CA ASN A 153 16.59 -13.98 -5.84
C ASN A 153 16.68 -12.85 -4.79
N LYS A 154 17.92 -12.47 -4.46
CA LYS A 154 18.18 -11.32 -3.59
C LYS A 154 18.09 -10.04 -4.43
N TYR A 155 17.31 -9.08 -3.96
CA TYR A 155 17.26 -7.75 -4.56
C TYR A 155 18.53 -6.95 -4.23
N ASN A 156 19.01 -6.16 -5.19
CA ASN A 156 20.10 -5.22 -5.00
C ASN A 156 19.57 -3.77 -4.91
N ARG A 157 19.68 -3.16 -3.73
CA ARG A 157 19.17 -1.81 -3.47
C ARG A 157 19.95 -0.72 -4.23
N ASP A 158 21.23 -0.94 -4.51
CA ASP A 158 22.08 0.03 -5.20
C ASP A 158 21.63 0.25 -6.65
N THR A 159 20.84 -0.68 -7.19
CA THR A 159 20.34 -0.65 -8.57
C THR A 159 18.88 -0.21 -8.70
N PHE A 160 18.17 0.13 -7.60
CA PHE A 160 16.72 0.42 -7.67
C PHE A 160 16.37 1.65 -8.52
N TYR A 161 17.26 2.63 -8.58
CA TYR A 161 17.01 3.93 -9.20
C TYR A 161 18.13 4.38 -10.13
N ILE A 162 18.95 3.45 -10.61
CA ILE A 162 19.97 3.76 -11.62
C ILE A 162 19.31 3.85 -13.01
N PRO A 163 19.86 4.63 -13.95
CA PRO A 163 19.28 4.80 -15.27
C PRO A 163 19.66 3.68 -16.25
N ASP A 164 20.29 2.60 -15.78
CA ASP A 164 20.69 1.49 -16.64
C ASP A 164 19.44 0.71 -17.12
N PRO A 165 19.31 0.42 -18.42
CA PRO A 165 18.12 -0.24 -18.95
C PRO A 165 18.04 -1.74 -18.62
N VAL A 166 19.12 -2.35 -18.11
CA VAL A 166 19.24 -3.80 -17.90
C VAL A 166 19.58 -4.12 -16.45
N VAL A 167 20.66 -3.53 -15.92
CA VAL A 167 21.28 -3.92 -14.64
C VAL A 167 20.36 -3.64 -13.45
N GLY A 168 19.94 -4.70 -12.76
CA GLY A 168 19.00 -4.63 -11.64
C GLY A 168 17.56 -4.30 -12.05
N TYR A 169 17.22 -4.46 -13.32
CA TYR A 169 15.88 -4.19 -13.87
C TYR A 169 15.31 -5.39 -14.63
N THR A 170 15.97 -5.82 -15.71
CA THR A 170 15.52 -6.94 -16.56
C THR A 170 16.47 -8.14 -16.56
N ASP A 171 17.54 -8.09 -15.77
CA ASP A 171 18.57 -9.12 -15.68
C ASP A 171 18.38 -10.08 -14.50
N TYR A 172 17.32 -9.92 -13.70
CA TYR A 172 16.95 -10.90 -12.69
C TYR A 172 16.44 -12.20 -13.34
N PRO A 173 17.02 -13.36 -13.02
CA PRO A 173 16.67 -14.62 -13.68
C PRO A 173 15.30 -15.14 -13.23
N PHE A 174 14.60 -15.81 -14.14
CA PHE A 174 13.46 -16.68 -13.83
C PHE A 174 13.94 -17.96 -13.12
N LEU A 175 13.02 -18.73 -12.54
CA LEU A 175 13.29 -20.11 -12.14
C LEU A 175 13.71 -20.90 -13.38
N ASP A 176 14.70 -21.77 -13.21
CA ASP A 176 15.11 -22.70 -14.25
C ASP A 176 14.06 -23.82 -14.34
N ASP A 177 13.43 -24.00 -15.52
CA ASP A 177 12.42 -25.03 -15.76
C ASP A 177 12.99 -26.47 -15.71
N SER A 178 14.30 -26.60 -15.51
CA SER A 178 15.05 -27.87 -15.50
C SER A 178 15.28 -28.49 -14.11
N ALA A 179 14.71 -27.91 -13.04
CA ALA A 179 14.78 -28.43 -11.66
C ALA A 179 13.54 -29.25 -11.24
#